data_AF-A0A3N5YNZ4-F1
#
_entry.id   AF-A0A3N5YNZ4-F1
#
_cell.length_a   1.000
_cell.length_b   1.000
_cell.length_c   1.000
_cell.angle_alpha   90.00
_cell.angle_beta   90.00
_cell.angle_gamma   90.00
#
_symmetry.space_group_name_H-M   'P 1'
#
loop_
_entity.id
_entity.type
_entity.pdbx_description
1 polymer ?
#
loop_
_entity_poly.entity_id
_entity_poly.type
_entity_poly.pdbx_seq_one_letter_code
_entity_poly.pdbx_strand_id
1 'polypeptide(L)'
;MTIRAIIFDMDGVLLDSEPLHFEATRDLLAEHGVSYAPAHDENFFGCTDRDVFTALKARYRLAPGERALAEAWIARVVSLLPA
;
A
#
# COMPACT_ATOMS: atom_id res chain seq x y z
N MET A 1 -13.92 30.20 -21.70
CA MET A 1 -14.39 29.32 -20.61
C MET A 1 -13.68 29.76 -19.33
N THR A 2 -14.42 29.86 -18.22
CA THR A 2 -13.83 30.29 -16.93
C THR A 2 -13.99 29.15 -15.92
N ILE A 3 -12.88 28.59 -15.45
CA ILE A 3 -12.88 27.57 -14.40
C ILE A 3 -13.13 28.27 -13.06
N ARG A 4 -14.10 27.78 -12.27
CA ARG A 4 -14.47 28.35 -10.97
C ARG A 4 -13.95 27.57 -9.76
N ALA A 5 -13.62 26.29 -9.96
CA ALA A 5 -13.10 25.41 -8.92
C ALA A 5 -12.34 24.23 -9.56
N ILE A 6 -11.42 23.66 -8.78
CA ILE A 6 -10.66 22.45 -9.10
C ILE A 6 -10.68 21.56 -7.86
N ILE A 7 -10.85 20.25 -8.05
CA ILE A 7 -10.70 19.24 -7.00
C ILE A 7 -9.43 18.46 -7.33
N PHE A 8 -8.54 18.38 -6.35
CA PHE A 8 -7.33 17.58 -6.45
C PHE A 8 -7.53 16.28 -5.68
N ASP A 9 -7.11 15.19 -6.29
CA ASP A 9 -6.85 13.95 -5.55
C ASP A 9 -5.63 14.15 -4.63
N MET A 10 -5.45 13.27 -3.66
CA MET A 10 -4.34 13.35 -2.70
C MET A 10 -3.12 12.56 -3.19
N ASP A 11 -3.26 11.25 -3.27
CA ASP A 11 -2.19 10.32 -3.59
C ASP A 11 -1.79 10.42 -5.07
N GLY A 12 -0.49 10.52 -5.33
CA GLY A 12 0.05 10.68 -6.69
C GLY A 12 -0.24 12.04 -7.34
N VAL A 13 -0.94 12.95 -6.65
CA VAL A 13 -1.25 14.31 -7.15
C VAL A 13 -0.70 15.39 -6.22
N LEU A 14 -1.10 15.40 -4.95
CA LEU A 14 -0.60 16.36 -3.96
C LEU A 14 0.67 15.86 -3.28
N LEU A 15 0.82 14.54 -3.14
CA LEU A 15 2.01 13.91 -2.58
C LEU A 15 2.28 12.54 -3.22
N ASP A 16 3.55 12.15 -3.21
CA ASP A 16 3.97 10.81 -3.64
C ASP A 16 3.99 9.87 -2.43
N SER A 17 2.88 9.17 -2.20
CA SER A 17 2.70 8.20 -1.11
C SER A 17 3.19 6.79 -1.47
N GLU A 18 3.43 6.52 -2.75
CA GLU A 18 3.77 5.17 -3.23
C GLU A 18 5.09 4.61 -2.65
N PRO A 19 6.15 5.41 -2.45
CA PRO A 19 7.36 4.91 -1.79
C PRO A 19 7.10 4.38 -0.36
N LEU A 20 6.20 5.03 0.39
CA LEU A 20 5.83 4.64 1.75
C LEU A 20 4.98 3.37 1.75
N HIS A 21 4.04 3.26 0.80
CA HIS A 21 3.22 2.06 0.62
C HIS A 21 4.07 0.85 0.25
N PHE A 22 5.03 1.01 -0.66
CA PHE A 22 5.98 -0.03 -1.04
C PHE A 22 6.81 -0.49 0.15
N GLU A 23 7.39 0.45 0.90
CA GLU A 23 8.22 0.15 2.06
C GLU A 23 7.42 -0.58 3.16
N ALA A 24 6.24 -0.10 3.50
CA ALA A 24 5.35 -0.75 4.45
C ALA A 24 4.96 -2.18 4.01
N THR A 25 4.69 -2.38 2.71
CA THR A 25 4.36 -3.70 2.15
C THR A 25 5.56 -4.63 2.19
N ARG A 26 6.75 -4.15 1.80
CA ARG A 26 7.99 -4.90 1.85
C ARG A 26 8.31 -5.36 3.26
N ASP A 27 8.22 -4.46 4.23
CA ASP A 27 8.57 -4.76 5.62
C ASP A 27 7.56 -5.73 6.25
N LEU A 28 6.26 -5.55 5.97
CA LEU A 28 5.23 -6.51 6.39
C LEU A 28 5.47 -7.91 5.81
N LEU A 29 5.78 -8.00 4.52
CA LEU A 29 6.00 -9.29 3.86
C LEU A 29 7.31 -9.97 4.30
N ALA A 30 8.34 -9.19 4.64
CA ALA A 30 9.60 -9.70 5.16
C ALA A 30 9.42 -10.49 6.48
N GLU A 31 8.49 -10.06 7.35
CA GLU A 31 8.14 -10.79 8.58
C GLU A 31 7.52 -12.17 8.33
N HIS A 32 6.96 -12.35 7.13
CA HIS A 32 6.42 -13.61 6.66
C HIS A 32 7.41 -14.40 5.77
N GLY A 33 8.68 -13.98 5.73
CA GLY A 33 9.73 -14.63 4.94
C GLY A 33 9.61 -14.40 3.44
N VAL A 34 8.87 -13.38 3.00
CA VAL A 34 8.65 -13.06 1.60
C VAL A 34 9.53 -11.88 1.20
N SER A 35 10.33 -12.06 0.15
CA SER A 35 11.05 -10.95 -0.48
C SER A 35 10.12 -10.22 -1.45
N TYR A 36 9.89 -8.93 -1.21
CA TYR A 36 9.07 -8.07 -2.05
C TYR A 36 9.94 -7.04 -2.77
N ALA A 37 9.69 -6.86 -4.06
CA ALA A 37 10.47 -5.98 -4.94
C ALA A 37 9.53 -5.02 -5.68
N PRO A 38 9.99 -3.82 -6.07
CA PRO A 38 9.13 -2.77 -6.64
C PRO A 38 8.27 -3.23 -7.83
N ALA A 39 8.81 -4.09 -8.70
CA ALA A 39 8.07 -4.65 -9.84
C ALA A 39 6.82 -5.47 -9.46
N HIS A 40 6.69 -5.91 -8.20
CA HIS A 40 5.49 -6.56 -7.71
C HIS A 40 4.37 -5.55 -7.43
N ASP A 41 4.74 -4.35 -7.02
CA ASP A 41 3.85 -3.28 -6.55
C ASP A 41 3.12 -2.57 -7.69
N GLU A 42 3.75 -2.50 -8.86
CA GLU A 42 3.17 -1.87 -10.06
C GLU A 42 1.82 -2.48 -10.50
N ASN A 43 1.49 -3.69 -10.03
CA ASN A 43 0.22 -4.36 -10.33
C ASN A 43 -0.94 -3.91 -9.43
N PHE A 44 -0.68 -3.08 -8.42
CA PHE A 44 -1.65 -2.74 -7.37
C PHE A 44 -2.05 -1.26 -7.35
N PHE A 45 -1.52 -0.43 -8.25
CA PHE A 45 -1.91 0.97 -8.34
C PHE A 45 -3.42 1.13 -8.57
N GLY A 46 -4.06 1.95 -7.72
CA GLY A 46 -5.50 2.21 -7.77
C GLY A 46 -6.39 1.07 -7.27
N CYS A 47 -5.82 -0.01 -6.73
CA CYS A 47 -6.57 -1.07 -6.06
C CYS A 47 -6.89 -0.68 -4.62
N THR A 48 -7.97 -1.27 -4.07
CA THR A 48 -8.28 -1.10 -2.65
C THR A 48 -7.35 -1.96 -1.80
N ASP A 49 -7.04 -1.53 -0.57
CA ASP A 49 -6.23 -2.31 0.39
C ASP A 49 -6.75 -3.74 0.53
N ARG A 50 -8.08 -3.92 0.57
CA ARG A 50 -8.70 -5.24 0.61
C ARG A 50 -8.25 -6.09 -0.58
N ASP A 51 -8.38 -5.58 -1.80
CA ASP A 51 -8.07 -6.35 -3.01
C ASP A 51 -6.57 -6.66 -3.09
N VAL A 52 -5.72 -5.72 -2.66
CA VAL A 52 -4.27 -5.92 -2.53
C VAL A 52 -3.97 -7.05 -1.54
N PHE A 53 -4.50 -7.00 -0.31
CA PHE A 53 -4.21 -8.01 0.71
C PHE A 53 -4.86 -9.37 0.42
N THR A 54 -6.00 -9.40 -0.27
CA THR A 54 -6.57 -10.65 -0.83
C THR A 54 -5.56 -11.29 -1.80
N ALA A 55 -5.03 -10.51 -2.74
CA ALA A 55 -4.09 -10.99 -3.75
C ALA A 55 -2.75 -11.42 -3.13
N LEU A 56 -2.17 -10.61 -2.24
CA LEU A 56 -0.91 -10.93 -1.55
C LEU A 56 -1.05 -12.16 -0.67
N LYS A 57 -2.15 -12.28 0.08
CA LYS A 57 -2.44 -13.47 0.88
C LYS A 57 -2.51 -14.72 0.03
N ALA A 58 -3.24 -14.68 -1.09
CA ALA A 58 -3.34 -15.82 -1.99
C ALA A 58 -1.99 -16.18 -2.63
N ARG A 59 -1.24 -15.17 -3.09
CA ARG A 59 0.07 -15.33 -3.76
C ARG A 59 1.12 -15.94 -2.84
N TYR A 60 1.20 -15.48 -1.60
CA TYR A 60 2.26 -15.87 -0.66
C TYR A 60 1.79 -16.81 0.45
N ARG A 61 0.53 -17.27 0.41
CA ARG A 61 -0.07 -18.18 1.39
C ARG A 61 0.05 -17.67 2.83
N LEU A 62 -0.20 -16.37 3.02
CA LEU A 62 -0.09 -15.72 4.32
C LEU A 62 -1.15 -16.26 5.29
N ALA A 63 -0.75 -16.59 6.52
CA ALA A 63 -1.64 -17.11 7.55
C ALA A 63 -2.66 -16.07 8.08
N PRO A 64 -2.27 -14.80 8.34
CA PRO A 64 -3.20 -13.81 8.88
C PRO A 64 -4.38 -13.51 7.93
N GLY A 65 -5.50 -13.05 8.48
CA GLY A 65 -6.63 -12.55 7.69
C GLY A 65 -6.28 -11.25 6.96
N GLU A 66 -6.93 -10.99 5.83
CA GLU A 66 -6.72 -9.78 5.00
C GLU A 66 -6.83 -8.49 5.82
N ARG A 67 -7.85 -8.41 6.68
CA ARG A 67 -8.05 -7.28 7.58
C ARG A 67 -6.88 -7.10 8.55
N ALA A 68 -6.34 -8.18 9.10
CA ALA A 68 -5.21 -8.11 10.02
C ALA A 68 -3.93 -7.66 9.29
N LEU A 69 -3.75 -8.08 8.03
CA LEU A 69 -2.66 -7.60 7.18
C LEU A 69 -2.80 -6.11 6.88
N ALA A 70 -4.01 -5.64 6.54
CA ALA A 70 -4.28 -4.23 6.29
C ALA A 70 -4.04 -3.36 7.54
N GLU A 71 -4.52 -3.78 8.71
CA GLU A 71 -4.28 -3.07 9.98
C GLU A 71 -2.79 -2.99 10.32
N ALA A 72 -2.06 -4.09 10.12
CA ALA A 72 -0.62 -4.15 10.32
C ALA A 72 0.13 -3.23 9.32
N TRP A 73 -0.31 -3.20 8.08
CA TRP A 73 0.25 -2.32 7.05
C TRP A 73 0.02 -0.84 7.36
N ILE A 74 -1.19 -0.44 7.75
CA ILE A 74 -1.51 0.95 8.14
C ILE A 74 -0.59 1.42 9.27
N ALA A 75 -0.38 0.59 10.29
CA ALA A 75 0.52 0.93 11.40
C ALA A 75 1.96 1.20 10.93
N ARG A 76 2.43 0.47 9.90
CA ARG A 76 3.75 0.68 9.30
C ARG A 76 3.81 1.95 8.48
N VAL A 77 2.83 2.20 7.62
CA VAL A 77 2.74 3.46 6.84
C VAL A 77 2.81 4.67 7.77
N VAL A 78 2.03 4.67 8.85
CA VAL A 78 2.04 5.77 9.84
C VAL A 78 3.42 5.91 10.51
N SER A 79 4.10 4.80 10.80
CA SER A 79 5.43 4.85 11.42
C SER A 79 6.54 5.39 10.49
N LEU A 80 6.32 5.36 9.18
CA LEU A 80 7.26 5.87 8.17
C LEU A 80 7.05 7.36 7.88
N LEU A 81 5.99 7.98 8.41
CA LEU A 81 5.76 9.41 8.23
C LEU A 81 6.86 10.21 8.95
N PRO A 82 7.40 11.25 8.30
CA PRO A 82 8.37 12.14 8.95
C PRO A 82 7.73 12.83 10.16
N ALA A 83 8.54 12.99 11.22
CA ALA A 83 8.14 13.64 12.48
C ALA A 83 7.99 15.17 12.35
#